data_AF-A0A7S2H7G0-F1
#
_entry.id   AF-A0A7S2H7G0-F1
#
_cell.length_a   1.000
_cell.length_b   1.000
_cell.length_c   1.000
_cell.angle_alpha   90.00
_cell.angle_beta   90.00
_cell.angle_gamma   90.00
#
_symmetry.space_group_name_H-M   'P 1'
#
loop_
_entity.id
_entity.type
_entity.pdbx_description
1 polymer ?
#
loop_
_entity_poly.entity_id
_entity_poly.type
_entity_poly.pdbx_seq_one_letter_code
_entity_poly.pdbx_strand_id
1 'polypeptide(L)'
;EAPVANDMLEINVSGRIFTTRFSTLCFEKDSMIAKLFAKESPFGVMPTDAHKRPFIERDSDVFALIMDYLRRGGRFVGVSGLSVDTLAKLRDDAEYFGLAGLVKAVDDAEAARRVALKKADKKRLAETIAAEQRRIEADALVKARRPVMQYSYFTLRISDGDKLLEDIEKIAKATAEGFRIAHKIPAPSGQAFMFIMERETTDEFDVTTGEIIERAEESD
;
A
#
# COMPACT_ATOMS: atom_id res chain seq x y z
N GLU A 1 42.52 39.63 -5.12
CA GLU A 1 42.39 39.16 -6.52
C GLU A 1 41.04 38.50 -6.71
N ALA A 2 40.53 38.41 -7.95
CA ALA A 2 39.29 37.70 -8.23
C ALA A 2 39.55 36.17 -8.21
N PRO A 3 38.60 35.35 -7.73
CA PRO A 3 38.79 33.91 -7.66
C PRO A 3 38.96 33.31 -9.07
N VAL A 4 39.99 32.49 -9.26
CA VAL A 4 40.21 31.69 -10.46
C VAL A 4 39.31 30.44 -10.39
N ALA A 5 39.02 29.78 -11.53
CA ALA A 5 38.02 28.69 -11.61
C ALA A 5 38.23 27.50 -10.63
N ASN A 6 39.45 27.31 -10.13
CA ASN A 6 39.81 26.26 -9.16
C ASN A 6 39.90 26.75 -7.71
N ASP A 7 39.70 28.05 -7.46
CA ASP A 7 39.79 28.60 -6.12
C ASP A 7 38.59 28.13 -5.28
N MET A 8 38.92 27.73 -4.06
CA MET A 8 37.93 27.44 -3.04
C MET A 8 37.39 28.76 -2.50
N LEU A 9 36.08 28.85 -2.41
CA LEU A 9 35.34 30.01 -1.92
C LEU A 9 34.46 29.55 -0.75
N GLU A 10 34.48 30.33 0.32
CA GLU A 10 33.54 30.20 1.43
C GLU A 10 32.40 31.20 1.27
N ILE A 11 31.17 30.73 1.40
CA ILE A 11 29.94 31.51 1.29
C ILE A 11 29.17 31.33 2.59
N ASN A 12 28.66 32.42 3.15
CA ASN A 12 27.77 32.37 4.31
C ASN A 12 26.32 32.50 3.85
N VAL A 13 25.52 31.46 4.06
CA VAL A 13 24.08 31.46 3.75
C VAL A 13 23.30 31.45 5.06
N SER A 14 22.81 32.62 5.46
CA SER A 14 22.04 32.83 6.70
C SER A 14 22.65 32.19 7.95
N GLY A 15 23.98 32.22 8.08
CA GLY A 15 24.73 31.67 9.23
C GLY A 15 25.40 30.32 8.97
N ARG A 16 25.02 29.59 7.90
CA ARG A 16 25.67 28.33 7.53
C ARG A 16 26.76 28.57 6.49
N ILE A 17 27.95 28.02 6.74
CA ILE A 17 29.10 28.21 5.85
C ILE A 17 29.17 27.07 4.83
N PHE A 18 29.24 27.45 3.56
CA PHE A 18 29.42 26.55 2.43
C PHE A 18 30.78 26.78 1.80
N THR A 19 31.56 25.72 1.67
CA THR A 19 32.81 25.74 0.90
C THR A 19 32.58 25.08 -0.44
N THR A 20 32.96 25.75 -1.52
CA THR A 20 32.80 25.25 -2.89
C THR A 20 33.83 25.88 -3.83
N ARG A 21 33.85 25.45 -5.10
CA ARG A 21 34.66 26.08 -6.15
C ARG A 21 33.82 27.09 -6.93
N PHE A 22 34.47 28.12 -7.45
CA PHE A 22 33.83 29.06 -8.38
C PHE A 22 33.24 28.34 -9.60
N SER A 23 33.97 27.36 -10.15
CA SER A 23 33.49 26.52 -11.27
C SER A 23 32.17 25.78 -10.97
N THR A 24 31.89 25.43 -9.72
CA THR A 24 30.61 24.83 -9.33
C THR A 24 29.46 25.84 -9.41
N LEU A 25 29.68 27.07 -8.93
CA LEU A 25 28.67 28.13 -8.99
C LEU A 25 28.39 28.60 -10.42
N CYS A 26 29.40 28.48 -11.30
CA CYS A 26 29.30 28.82 -12.71
C CYS A 26 28.83 27.68 -13.62
N PHE A 27 28.30 26.59 -13.06
CA PHE A 27 27.79 25.48 -13.87
C PHE A 27 26.71 25.95 -14.86
N GLU A 28 25.70 26.67 -14.37
CA GLU A 28 24.75 27.42 -15.21
C GLU A 28 25.27 28.84 -15.41
N LYS A 29 26.00 29.08 -16.51
CA LYS A 29 26.75 30.34 -16.74
C LYS A 29 25.87 31.60 -16.74
N ASP A 30 24.62 31.48 -17.18
CA ASP A 30 23.70 32.62 -17.29
C ASP A 30 22.90 32.89 -16.01
N SER A 31 23.06 32.04 -14.99
CA SER A 31 22.38 32.17 -13.71
C SER A 31 22.82 33.41 -12.92
N MET A 32 21.94 33.88 -12.04
CA MET A 32 22.27 34.96 -11.11
C MET A 32 23.41 34.53 -10.18
N ILE A 33 23.42 33.29 -9.69
CA ILE A 33 24.50 32.82 -8.80
C ILE A 33 25.86 32.83 -9.49
N ALA A 34 25.97 32.45 -10.76
CA ALA A 34 27.22 32.56 -11.51
C ALA A 34 27.70 34.02 -11.63
N LYS A 35 26.76 34.95 -11.85
CA LYS A 35 27.02 36.39 -11.99
C LYS A 35 27.33 37.08 -10.65
N LEU A 36 26.76 36.61 -9.54
CA LEU A 36 27.02 37.14 -8.19
C LEU A 36 28.50 37.03 -7.79
N PHE A 37 29.13 35.92 -8.19
CA PHE A 37 30.53 35.65 -7.87
C PHE A 37 31.50 36.00 -9.00
N ALA A 38 31.00 36.51 -10.13
CA ALA A 38 31.84 36.94 -11.25
C ALA A 38 32.66 38.20 -10.89
N LYS A 39 33.84 38.34 -11.50
CA LYS A 39 34.75 39.48 -11.28
C LYS A 39 34.09 40.85 -11.54
N GLU A 40 33.25 40.91 -12.58
CA GLU A 40 32.49 42.10 -12.97
C GLU A 40 31.01 41.81 -12.73
N SER A 41 30.63 41.63 -11.46
CA SER A 41 29.24 41.35 -11.11
C SER A 41 28.36 42.56 -11.44
N PRO A 42 27.25 42.37 -12.19
CA PRO A 42 26.29 43.45 -12.46
C PRO A 42 25.50 43.85 -11.21
N PHE A 43 25.62 43.09 -10.12
CA PHE A 43 24.89 43.30 -8.86
C PHE A 43 25.68 44.11 -7.83
N GLY A 44 26.85 44.62 -8.21
CA GLY A 44 27.73 45.38 -7.32
C GLY A 44 28.51 44.47 -6.35
N VAL A 45 28.99 45.07 -5.26
CA VAL A 45 29.76 44.35 -4.24
C VAL A 45 28.80 43.60 -3.31
N MET A 46 28.98 42.28 -3.19
CA MET A 46 28.16 41.46 -2.30
C MET A 46 28.38 41.86 -0.82
N PRO A 47 27.32 41.85 0.01
CA PRO A 47 27.48 41.89 1.46
C PRO A 47 28.41 40.77 1.94
N THR A 48 29.18 41.04 2.99
CA THR A 48 30.06 40.04 3.61
C THR A 48 29.83 39.98 5.11
N ASP A 49 30.11 38.83 5.70
CA ASP A 49 30.11 38.68 7.16
C ASP A 49 31.40 39.19 7.81
N ALA A 50 31.51 39.03 9.14
CA ALA A 50 32.69 39.47 9.91
C ALA A 50 34.02 38.83 9.44
N HIS A 51 33.97 37.70 8.73
CA HIS A 51 35.13 37.01 8.17
C HIS A 51 35.34 37.32 6.68
N LYS A 52 34.64 38.33 6.14
CA LYS A 52 34.68 38.72 4.72
C LYS A 52 34.18 37.64 3.77
N ARG A 53 33.36 36.70 4.25
CA ARG A 53 32.71 35.69 3.40
C ARG A 53 31.48 36.31 2.77
N PRO A 54 31.24 36.15 1.46
CA PRO A 54 30.04 36.68 0.83
C PRO A 54 28.78 36.09 1.46
N PHE A 55 27.80 36.95 1.72
CA PHE A 55 26.61 36.63 2.48
C PHE A 55 25.37 36.54 1.58
N ILE A 56 24.57 35.49 1.78
CA ILE A 56 23.30 35.24 1.09
C ILE A 56 22.21 35.07 2.14
N GLU A 57 21.13 35.85 2.01
CA GLU A 57 19.98 35.82 2.91
C GLU A 57 18.89 34.87 2.38
N ARG A 58 19.19 33.56 2.32
CA ARG A 58 18.24 32.50 1.92
C ARG A 58 18.26 31.32 2.90
N ASP A 59 17.32 30.39 2.75
CA ASP A 59 17.23 29.18 3.56
C ASP A 59 18.45 28.27 3.29
N SER A 60 19.27 28.03 4.32
CA SER A 60 20.51 27.28 4.16
C SER A 60 20.30 25.79 3.86
N ASP A 61 19.17 25.20 4.26
CA ASP A 61 18.88 23.79 3.98
C ASP A 61 18.44 23.61 2.52
N VAL A 62 17.67 24.56 1.99
CA VAL A 62 17.31 24.59 0.57
C VAL A 62 18.53 24.87 -0.29
N PHE A 63 19.38 25.81 0.13
CA PHE A 63 20.63 26.10 -0.57
C PHE A 63 21.58 24.89 -0.66
N ALA A 64 21.57 24.00 0.34
CA ALA A 64 22.34 22.76 0.28
C ALA A 64 21.90 21.86 -0.89
N LEU A 65 20.60 21.80 -1.20
CA LEU A 65 20.07 21.07 -2.36
C LEU A 65 20.52 21.70 -3.69
N ILE A 66 20.54 23.04 -3.76
CA ILE A 66 21.06 23.78 -4.91
C ILE A 66 22.53 23.46 -5.12
N MET A 67 23.33 23.48 -4.05
CA MET A 67 24.74 23.14 -4.12
C MET A 67 24.96 21.71 -4.61
N ASP A 68 24.15 20.75 -4.16
CA ASP A 68 24.24 19.37 -4.62
C ASP A 68 23.86 19.22 -6.09
N TYR A 69 22.86 19.95 -6.57
CA TYR A 69 22.52 20.03 -8.00
C TYR A 69 23.70 20.53 -8.84
N LEU A 70 24.31 21.65 -8.44
CA LEU A 70 25.43 22.27 -9.13
C LEU A 70 26.67 21.35 -9.14
N ARG A 71 26.99 20.72 -7.99
CA ARG A 71 28.11 19.77 -7.85
C ARG A 71 27.95 18.54 -8.72
N ARG A 72 26.72 18.11 -9.00
CA ARG A 72 26.41 16.91 -9.81
C ARG A 72 26.32 17.20 -11.30
N GLY A 73 26.69 18.40 -11.73
CA GLY A 73 26.64 18.80 -13.14
C GLY A 73 25.20 18.94 -13.62
N GLY A 74 24.35 19.58 -12.82
CA GLY A 74 22.96 19.87 -13.19
C GLY A 74 22.01 18.69 -13.07
N ARG A 75 22.40 17.65 -12.31
CA ARG A 75 21.53 16.49 -12.06
C ARG A 75 20.82 16.66 -10.72
N PHE A 76 19.52 16.86 -10.78
CA PHE A 76 18.66 16.86 -9.60
C PHE A 76 18.30 15.42 -9.22
N VAL A 77 18.83 14.95 -8.08
CA VAL A 77 18.63 13.59 -7.57
C VAL A 77 18.13 13.72 -6.14
N GLY A 78 16.88 13.33 -5.86
CA GLY A 78 16.33 13.41 -4.50
C GLY A 78 14.83 13.67 -4.36
N VAL A 79 14.09 13.83 -5.47
CA VAL A 79 12.65 14.15 -5.48
C VAL A 79 11.83 13.25 -4.54
N SER A 80 12.13 11.95 -4.49
CA SER A 80 11.34 10.95 -3.77
C SER A 80 11.37 11.10 -2.25
N GLY A 81 12.38 11.76 -1.68
CA GLY A 81 12.51 11.96 -0.24
C GLY A 81 12.12 13.37 0.25
N LEU A 82 11.82 14.29 -0.67
CA LEU A 82 11.53 15.68 -0.33
C LEU A 82 10.04 15.92 -0.11
N SER A 83 9.73 16.71 0.91
CA SER A 83 8.36 17.18 1.15
C SER A 83 7.89 18.12 0.04
N VAL A 84 6.57 18.32 -0.09
CA VAL A 84 6.01 19.31 -1.04
C VAL A 84 6.55 20.70 -0.73
N ASP A 85 6.58 21.07 0.55
CA ASP A 85 7.02 22.39 0.98
C ASP A 85 8.50 22.63 0.65
N THR A 86 9.35 21.60 0.82
CA THR A 86 10.77 21.68 0.45
C THR A 86 10.95 21.84 -1.06
N LEU A 87 10.16 21.13 -1.87
CA LEU A 87 10.20 21.28 -3.34
C LEU A 87 9.74 22.67 -3.78
N ALA A 88 8.67 23.20 -3.17
CA ALA A 88 8.18 24.54 -3.45
C ALA A 88 9.23 25.62 -3.11
N LYS A 89 9.85 25.52 -1.93
CA LYS A 89 10.96 26.42 -1.55
C LYS A 89 12.17 26.29 -2.47
N LEU A 90 12.53 25.06 -2.85
CA LEU A 90 13.63 24.82 -3.78
C LEU A 90 13.37 25.43 -5.15
N ARG A 91 12.13 25.32 -5.64
CA ARG A 91 11.71 25.93 -6.90
C ARG A 91 11.82 27.46 -6.83
N ASP A 92 11.32 28.07 -5.76
CA ASP A 92 11.41 29.52 -5.51
C ASP A 92 12.86 30.01 -5.46
N ASP A 93 13.72 29.32 -4.70
CA ASP A 93 15.15 29.65 -4.64
C ASP A 93 15.85 29.43 -5.99
N ALA A 94 15.51 28.37 -6.72
CA ALA A 94 16.08 28.12 -8.05
C ALA A 94 15.72 29.23 -9.03
N GLU A 95 14.49 29.75 -8.96
CA GLU A 95 14.05 30.91 -9.74
C GLU A 95 14.79 32.19 -9.32
N TYR A 96 14.93 32.43 -8.01
CA TYR A 96 15.72 33.55 -7.47
C TYR A 96 17.17 33.53 -7.98
N PHE A 97 17.84 32.38 -7.94
CA PHE A 97 19.22 32.24 -8.42
C PHE A 97 19.34 32.14 -9.95
N GLY A 98 18.23 32.15 -10.70
CA GLY A 98 18.23 32.04 -12.15
C GLY A 98 18.73 30.68 -12.67
N LEU A 99 18.47 29.60 -11.92
CA LEU A 99 18.86 28.22 -12.26
C LEU A 99 17.73 27.55 -13.05
N ALA A 100 17.58 27.93 -14.32
CA ALA A 100 16.50 27.45 -15.18
C ALA A 100 16.51 25.92 -15.34
N GLY A 101 17.70 25.31 -15.34
CA GLY A 101 17.84 23.86 -15.38
C GLY A 101 17.23 23.17 -14.15
N LEU A 102 17.46 23.73 -12.96
CA LEU A 102 16.90 23.23 -11.72
C LEU A 102 15.39 23.47 -11.61
N VAL A 103 14.89 24.65 -12.01
CA VAL A 103 13.45 24.94 -12.04
C VAL A 103 12.71 23.89 -12.87
N LYS A 104 13.20 23.63 -14.09
CA LYS A 104 12.62 22.60 -14.96
C LYS A 104 12.67 21.22 -14.32
N ALA A 105 13.79 20.86 -13.71
CA ALA A 105 13.95 19.55 -13.08
C ALA A 105 12.99 19.34 -11.90
N VAL A 106 12.70 20.39 -11.13
CA VAL A 106 11.69 20.35 -10.05
C VAL A 106 10.28 20.24 -10.63
N ASP A 107 9.95 21.01 -11.67
CA ASP A 107 8.64 20.97 -12.32
C ASP A 107 8.33 19.59 -12.94
N ASP A 108 9.30 19.01 -13.67
CA ASP A 108 9.20 17.67 -14.26
C ASP A 108 9.00 16.60 -13.17
N ALA A 109 9.71 16.74 -12.06
CA ALA A 109 9.63 15.87 -10.91
C ALA A 109 8.27 15.92 -10.20
N GLU A 110 7.72 17.12 -9.99
CA GLU A 110 6.37 17.29 -9.41
C GLU A 110 5.28 16.75 -10.34
N ALA A 111 5.41 16.98 -11.65
CA ALA A 111 4.49 16.43 -12.64
C ALA A 111 4.50 14.90 -12.64
N ALA A 112 5.69 14.28 -12.63
CA ALA A 112 5.83 12.83 -12.55
C ALA A 112 5.22 12.26 -11.25
N ARG A 113 5.46 12.93 -10.11
CA ARG A 113 4.86 12.55 -8.82
C ARG A 113 3.34 12.60 -8.86
N ARG A 114 2.76 13.65 -9.45
CA ARG A 114 1.29 13.80 -9.56
C ARG A 114 0.68 12.69 -10.42
N VAL A 115 1.33 12.32 -11.52
CA VAL A 115 0.90 11.20 -12.37
C VAL A 115 0.97 9.87 -11.62
N ALA A 116 2.07 9.63 -10.88
CA ALA A 116 2.25 8.42 -10.10
C ALA A 116 1.18 8.26 -9.01
N LEU A 117 0.86 9.34 -8.29
CA LEU A 117 -0.20 9.36 -7.28
C LEU A 117 -1.57 9.00 -7.89
N LYS A 118 -1.96 9.66 -8.99
CA LYS A 118 -3.23 9.35 -9.68
C LYS A 118 -3.30 7.90 -10.16
N LYS A 119 -2.18 7.34 -10.65
CA LYS A 119 -2.12 5.94 -11.07
C LYS A 119 -2.28 4.99 -9.88
N ALA A 120 -1.65 5.29 -8.75
CA ALA A 120 -1.77 4.51 -7.52
C ALA A 120 -3.20 4.54 -6.97
N ASP A 121 -3.83 5.72 -6.94
CA ASP A 121 -5.22 5.88 -6.47
C ASP A 121 -6.21 5.12 -7.37
N LYS A 122 -6.06 5.23 -8.70
CA LYS A 122 -6.88 4.47 -9.65
C LYS A 122 -6.71 2.96 -9.47
N LYS A 123 -5.47 2.50 -9.24
CA LYS A 123 -5.18 1.08 -8.99
C LYS A 123 -5.86 0.60 -7.70
N ARG A 124 -5.72 1.35 -6.60
CA ARG A 124 -6.36 1.04 -5.31
C ARG A 124 -7.88 0.98 -5.44
N LEU A 125 -8.48 1.97 -6.12
CA LEU A 125 -9.92 1.97 -6.37
C LEU A 125 -10.38 0.75 -7.19
N ALA A 126 -9.64 0.38 -8.23
CA ALA A 126 -9.94 -0.81 -9.04
C ALA A 126 -9.84 -2.11 -8.22
N GLU A 127 -8.84 -2.22 -7.35
CA GLU A 127 -8.68 -3.34 -6.42
C GLU A 127 -9.83 -3.42 -5.42
N THR A 128 -10.26 -2.29 -4.84
CA THR A 128 -11.42 -2.23 -3.94
C THR A 128 -12.70 -2.66 -4.65
N ILE A 129 -12.96 -2.15 -5.86
CA ILE A 129 -14.15 -2.51 -6.65
C ILE A 129 -14.16 -4.01 -6.96
N ALA A 130 -13.02 -4.57 -7.39
CA ALA A 130 -12.91 -5.99 -7.69
C ALA A 130 -13.13 -6.87 -6.45
N ALA A 131 -12.61 -6.47 -5.29
CA ALA A 131 -12.84 -7.17 -4.03
C ALA A 131 -14.33 -7.15 -3.64
N GLU A 132 -14.99 -6.00 -3.78
CA GLU A 132 -16.41 -5.86 -3.47
C GLU A 132 -17.30 -6.69 -4.41
N GLN A 133 -16.97 -6.72 -5.71
CA GLN A 133 -17.67 -7.56 -6.69
C GLN A 133 -17.58 -9.04 -6.33
N ARG A 134 -16.39 -9.53 -5.97
CA ARG A 134 -16.21 -10.92 -5.50
C ARG A 134 -17.05 -11.22 -4.26
N ARG A 135 -17.15 -10.28 -3.31
CA ARG A 135 -17.99 -10.45 -2.12
C ARG A 135 -19.47 -10.57 -2.51
N ILE A 136 -19.96 -9.69 -3.37
CA ILE A 136 -21.34 -9.73 -3.87
C ILE A 136 -21.64 -11.04 -4.60
N GLU A 137 -20.73 -11.52 -5.46
CA GLU A 137 -20.88 -12.78 -6.17
C GLU A 137 -20.91 -13.98 -5.22
N ALA A 138 -20.05 -14.00 -4.20
CA ALA A 138 -20.06 -15.04 -3.17
C ALA A 138 -21.38 -15.05 -2.38
N ASP A 139 -21.85 -13.89 -1.94
CA ASP A 139 -23.13 -13.74 -1.22
C ASP A 139 -24.32 -14.20 -2.09
N ALA A 140 -24.30 -13.87 -3.38
CA ALA A 140 -25.32 -14.29 -4.33
C ALA A 140 -25.30 -15.82 -4.51
N LEU A 141 -24.12 -16.44 -4.58
CA LEU A 141 -23.99 -17.89 -4.69
C LEU A 141 -24.54 -18.60 -3.44
N VAL A 142 -24.21 -18.11 -2.23
CA VAL A 142 -24.74 -18.64 -0.98
C VAL A 142 -26.27 -18.55 -0.95
N LYS A 143 -26.84 -17.40 -1.33
CA LYS A 143 -28.31 -17.21 -1.40
C LYS A 143 -28.99 -18.04 -2.48
N ALA A 144 -28.30 -18.37 -3.57
CA ALA A 144 -28.86 -19.15 -4.67
C ALA A 144 -28.81 -20.67 -4.44
N ARG A 145 -28.10 -21.16 -3.41
CA ARG A 145 -28.09 -22.57 -3.05
C ARG A 145 -29.52 -23.03 -2.72
N ARG A 146 -30.01 -24.01 -3.49
CA ARG A 146 -31.28 -24.67 -3.18
C ARG A 146 -31.06 -25.70 -2.08
N PRO A 147 -31.95 -25.79 -1.08
CA PRO A 147 -31.87 -26.85 -0.09
C PRO A 147 -31.98 -28.22 -0.78
N VAL A 148 -31.11 -29.14 -0.40
CA VAL A 148 -31.14 -30.56 -0.78
C VAL A 148 -31.51 -31.40 0.44
N MET A 149 -32.15 -32.54 0.20
CA MET A 149 -32.52 -33.47 1.28
C MET A 149 -31.35 -34.38 1.61
N GLN A 150 -30.88 -34.32 2.86
CA GLN A 150 -29.90 -35.26 3.42
C GLN A 150 -30.64 -36.39 4.14
N TYR A 151 -30.26 -37.64 3.86
CA TYR A 151 -30.79 -38.81 4.54
C TYR A 151 -29.71 -39.51 5.37
N SER A 152 -30.10 -40.09 6.51
CA SER A 152 -29.24 -40.91 7.36
C SER A 152 -30.04 -42.06 7.97
N TYR A 153 -29.39 -43.19 8.19
CA TYR A 153 -30.02 -44.38 8.74
C TYR A 153 -29.49 -44.69 10.13
N PHE A 154 -30.40 -44.98 11.06
CA PHE A 154 -30.08 -45.37 12.43
C PHE A 154 -30.77 -46.68 12.76
N THR A 155 -30.08 -47.57 13.48
CA THR A 155 -30.67 -48.82 13.96
C THR A 155 -30.85 -48.72 15.46
N LEU A 156 -32.01 -49.09 15.96
CA LEU A 156 -32.33 -49.18 17.39
C LEU A 156 -32.53 -50.64 17.76
N ARG A 157 -31.61 -51.21 18.55
CA ARG A 157 -31.70 -52.61 18.99
C ARG A 157 -32.40 -52.71 20.34
N ILE A 158 -33.43 -53.56 20.43
CA ILE A 158 -34.33 -53.65 21.59
C ILE A 158 -33.89 -54.74 22.58
N SER A 159 -33.09 -55.71 22.12
CA SER A 159 -32.69 -56.91 22.88
C SER A 159 -31.40 -56.77 23.69
N ASP A 160 -30.71 -55.63 23.60
CA ASP A 160 -29.39 -55.38 24.21
C ASP A 160 -29.43 -54.01 24.90
N GLY A 161 -29.54 -54.00 26.25
CA GLY A 161 -29.83 -52.80 27.03
C GLY A 161 -28.75 -51.70 26.94
N ASP A 162 -27.48 -52.08 26.87
CA ASP A 162 -26.37 -51.13 26.74
C ASP A 162 -26.34 -50.53 25.32
N LYS A 163 -26.54 -51.38 24.29
CA LYS A 163 -26.64 -50.91 22.90
C LYS A 163 -27.90 -50.08 22.64
N LEU A 164 -28.99 -50.38 23.35
CA LEU A 164 -30.25 -49.63 23.24
C LEU A 164 -30.04 -48.17 23.66
N LEU A 165 -29.31 -47.93 24.76
CA LEU A 165 -29.01 -46.58 25.23
C LEU A 165 -28.13 -45.82 24.23
N GLU A 166 -27.05 -46.44 23.74
CA GLU A 166 -26.18 -45.85 22.71
C GLU A 166 -26.93 -45.51 21.41
N ASP A 167 -27.80 -46.42 20.96
CA ASP A 167 -28.59 -46.23 19.74
C ASP A 167 -29.63 -45.10 19.93
N ILE A 168 -30.22 -44.94 21.13
CA ILE A 168 -31.10 -43.81 21.48
C ILE A 168 -30.32 -42.49 21.50
N GLU A 169 -29.13 -42.45 22.09
CA GLU A 169 -28.29 -41.25 22.13
C GLU A 169 -27.90 -40.79 20.73
N LYS A 170 -27.58 -41.71 19.81
CA LYS A 170 -27.29 -41.40 18.41
C LYS A 170 -28.50 -40.77 17.69
N ILE A 171 -29.69 -41.33 17.88
CA ILE A 171 -30.93 -40.79 17.30
C ILE A 171 -31.29 -39.43 17.92
N ALA A 172 -31.11 -39.27 19.23
CA ALA A 172 -31.35 -38.02 19.93
C ALA A 172 -30.39 -36.92 19.44
N LYS A 173 -29.11 -37.26 19.26
CA LYS A 173 -28.11 -36.37 18.67
C LYS A 173 -28.49 -35.96 17.25
N ALA A 174 -28.85 -36.89 16.39
CA ALA A 174 -29.31 -36.58 15.03
C ALA A 174 -30.55 -35.67 15.03
N THR A 175 -31.48 -35.90 15.96
CA THR A 175 -32.67 -35.05 16.12
C THR A 175 -32.30 -33.63 16.57
N ALA A 176 -31.33 -33.49 17.47
CA ALA A 176 -30.78 -32.19 17.88
C ALA A 176 -30.07 -31.46 16.73
N GLU A 177 -29.50 -32.20 15.79
CA GLU A 177 -28.92 -31.70 14.53
C GLU A 177 -29.97 -31.41 13.43
N GLY A 178 -31.26 -31.48 13.76
CA GLY A 178 -32.36 -31.10 12.88
C GLY A 178 -32.92 -32.21 11.98
N PHE A 179 -32.45 -33.45 12.12
CA PHE A 179 -33.03 -34.59 11.40
C PHE A 179 -34.42 -34.96 11.94
N ARG A 180 -35.33 -35.30 11.02
CA ARG A 180 -36.69 -35.78 11.31
C ARG A 180 -36.83 -37.21 10.84
N ILE A 181 -37.65 -38.02 11.51
CA ILE A 181 -37.89 -39.41 11.10
C ILE A 181 -38.80 -39.42 9.86
N ALA A 182 -38.27 -39.85 8.72
CA ALA A 182 -39.02 -40.06 7.49
C ALA A 182 -39.70 -41.44 7.47
N HIS A 183 -38.95 -42.47 7.88
CA HIS A 183 -39.45 -43.85 7.93
C HIS A 183 -38.98 -44.59 9.18
N LYS A 184 -39.83 -45.48 9.68
CA LYS A 184 -39.54 -46.44 10.74
C LYS A 184 -39.86 -47.84 10.22
N ILE A 185 -38.83 -48.69 10.13
CA ILE A 185 -38.91 -50.01 9.51
C ILE A 185 -38.57 -51.06 10.58
N PRO A 186 -39.54 -51.89 11.02
CA PRO A 186 -39.24 -52.98 11.94
C PRO A 186 -38.42 -54.07 11.27
N ALA A 187 -37.42 -54.61 11.99
CA ALA A 187 -36.71 -55.80 11.54
C ALA A 187 -37.65 -57.03 11.60
N PRO A 188 -37.53 -58.01 10.68
CA PRO A 188 -38.35 -59.23 10.70
C PRO A 188 -38.24 -60.03 12.01
N SER A 189 -37.11 -59.93 12.71
CA SER A 189 -36.89 -60.56 14.01
C SER A 189 -37.66 -59.91 15.17
N GLY A 190 -38.22 -58.70 14.98
CA GLY A 190 -38.86 -57.91 16.03
C GLY A 190 -37.89 -57.31 17.06
N GLN A 191 -36.57 -57.53 16.90
CA GLN A 191 -35.56 -57.13 17.88
C GLN A 191 -34.85 -55.81 17.55
N ALA A 192 -35.21 -55.16 16.44
CA ALA A 192 -34.66 -53.86 16.06
C ALA A 192 -35.62 -53.05 15.21
N PHE A 193 -35.42 -51.73 15.18
CA PHE A 193 -36.02 -50.82 14.23
C PHE A 193 -34.93 -50.08 13.44
N MET A 194 -35.10 -49.95 12.13
CA MET A 194 -34.31 -49.04 11.31
C MET A 194 -35.10 -47.74 11.11
N PHE A 195 -34.47 -46.61 11.39
CA PHE A 195 -34.99 -45.27 11.17
C PHE A 195 -34.27 -44.65 10.00
N ILE A 196 -35.02 -44.23 8.98
CA ILE A 196 -34.50 -43.33 7.94
C ILE A 196 -34.89 -41.93 8.39
N MET A 197 -33.89 -41.09 8.63
CA MET A 197 -34.08 -39.72 9.06
C MET A 197 -33.62 -38.76 7.97
N GLU A 198 -34.28 -37.62 7.85
CA GLU A 198 -34.04 -36.64 6.79
C GLU A 198 -33.94 -35.20 7.34
N ARG A 199 -33.18 -34.34 6.68
CA ARG A 199 -33.20 -32.88 6.89
C ARG A 199 -32.92 -32.14 5.59
N GLU A 200 -33.42 -30.92 5.47
CA GLU A 200 -32.96 -29.98 4.45
C GLU A 200 -31.58 -29.44 4.83
N THR A 201 -30.65 -29.44 3.88
CA THR A 201 -29.33 -28.81 4.06
C THR A 201 -28.92 -28.04 2.80
N THR A 202 -28.07 -27.05 2.97
CA THR A 202 -27.41 -26.29 1.89
C THR A 202 -25.93 -26.67 1.74
N ASP A 203 -25.49 -27.72 2.43
CA ASP A 203 -24.12 -28.23 2.40
C ASP A 203 -23.87 -29.06 1.13
N GLU A 204 -22.62 -29.07 0.64
CA GLU A 204 -22.23 -29.95 -0.47
C GLU A 204 -22.21 -31.41 0.02
N PHE A 205 -23.04 -32.25 -0.60
CA PHE A 205 -23.15 -33.67 -0.30
C PHE A 205 -22.26 -34.46 -1.26
N ASP A 206 -21.22 -35.13 -0.76
CA ASP A 206 -20.44 -36.07 -1.58
C ASP A 206 -21.23 -37.39 -1.70
N VAL A 207 -21.86 -37.58 -2.86
CA VAL A 207 -22.68 -38.77 -3.15
C VAL A 207 -21.85 -40.06 -3.17
N THR A 208 -20.52 -39.95 -3.29
CA THR A 208 -19.60 -41.08 -3.39
C THR A 208 -19.18 -41.62 -2.02
N THR A 209 -19.09 -40.76 -1.01
CA THR A 209 -18.71 -41.15 0.36
C THR A 209 -19.91 -41.17 1.32
N GLY A 210 -21.00 -40.46 0.99
CA GLY A 210 -22.15 -40.31 1.88
C GLY A 210 -21.90 -39.37 3.06
N GLU A 211 -20.82 -38.60 3.02
CA GLU A 211 -20.42 -37.64 4.06
C GLU A 211 -20.76 -36.20 3.64
N ILE A 212 -21.04 -35.35 4.63
CA ILE A 212 -21.09 -33.89 4.41
C ILE A 212 -19.65 -33.43 4.20
N ILE A 213 -19.39 -32.74 3.08
CA ILE A 213 -18.12 -32.04 2.93
C ILE A 213 -18.18 -30.80 3.81
N GLU A 214 -17.72 -30.90 5.05
CA GLU A 214 -17.36 -29.70 5.82
C GLU A 214 -16.22 -29.01 5.08
N ARG A 215 -16.50 -27.92 4.35
CA ARG A 215 -15.43 -27.02 3.98
C ARG A 215 -14.98 -26.32 5.25
N ALA A 216 -13.74 -26.60 5.66
CA ALA A 216 -13.02 -25.82 6.64
C ALA A 216 -13.28 -24.34 6.36
N GLU A 217 -13.80 -23.63 7.37
CA GLU A 217 -13.83 -22.18 7.36
C GLU A 217 -12.41 -21.70 7.06
N GLU A 218 -12.18 -21.14 5.87
CA GLU A 218 -11.00 -20.33 5.63
C GLU A 218 -11.18 -19.08 6.51
N SER A 219 -10.60 -19.17 7.71
CA SER A 219 -10.40 -18.03 8.59
C SER A 219 -9.38 -17.09 7.95
N ASP A 220 -9.86 -15.88 7.63
CA ASP A 220 -9.18 -14.59 7.32
C ASP A 220 -7.74 -14.59 6.74
#